data_AF-A0A946H197-F1
#
_entry.id   AF-A0A946H197-F1
#
_cell.length_a   1.000
_cell.length_b   1.000
_cell.length_c   1.000
_cell.angle_alpha   90.00
_cell.angle_beta   90.00
_cell.angle_gamma   90.00
#
_symmetry.space_group_name_H-M   'P 1'
#
loop_
_entity.id
_entity.type
_entity.pdbx_description
1 polymer ?
#
loop_
_entity_poly.entity_id
_entity_poly.type
_entity_poly.pdbx_seq_one_letter_code
_entity_poly.pdbx_strand_id
1 'polypeptide(L)'
;MTADAGDRQIEQMTRSGKPEEEITERVKTILSKVKQERSIQPVFTPQFLARLRRVIVFGPLDEAAMTGIARVKLTQMQRLWQQKREKQIAVPEELITHIGHRAHELNQQAQGKEGGRIVRKLITDLLEIRIQQAATEHAAEYRACSRVELAFSDSPPNETDEAQAQPQLVVRFRD
;
A
#
# COMPACT_ATOMS: atom_id res chain seq x y z
N MET A 1 -15.91 -5.03 14.49
CA MET A 1 -14.99 -6.12 14.86
C MET A 1 -14.28 -6.57 13.59
N THR A 2 -12.96 -6.73 13.64
CA THR A 2 -12.15 -7.29 12.56
C THR A 2 -11.48 -8.57 13.09
N ALA A 3 -11.31 -9.57 12.24
CA ALA A 3 -10.67 -10.82 12.59
C ALA A 3 -9.95 -11.36 11.35
N ASP A 4 -8.71 -11.78 11.52
CA ASP A 4 -7.85 -12.33 10.45
C ASP A 4 -8.07 -13.86 10.27
N ALA A 5 -9.08 -14.38 10.95
CA ALA A 5 -9.43 -15.79 10.94
C ALA A 5 -10.05 -16.16 9.60
N GLY A 6 -9.29 -16.90 8.79
CA GLY A 6 -9.70 -17.37 7.48
C GLY A 6 -9.10 -16.61 6.30
N ASP A 7 -8.19 -15.65 6.55
CA ASP A 7 -7.55 -14.84 5.49
C ASP A 7 -6.98 -15.67 4.34
N ARG A 8 -6.23 -16.74 4.66
CA ARG A 8 -5.66 -17.64 3.64
C ARG A 8 -6.73 -18.34 2.80
N GLN A 9 -7.83 -18.75 3.42
CA GLN A 9 -8.94 -19.39 2.69
C GLN A 9 -9.72 -18.38 1.86
N ILE A 10 -9.94 -17.16 2.38
CA ILE A 10 -10.56 -16.07 1.63
C ILE A 10 -9.72 -15.78 0.38
N GLU A 11 -8.40 -15.64 0.52
CA GLU A 11 -7.50 -15.39 -0.59
C GLU A 11 -7.58 -16.50 -1.65
N GLN A 12 -7.49 -17.78 -1.24
CA GLN A 12 -7.59 -18.92 -2.15
C GLN A 12 -8.93 -18.97 -2.89
N MET A 13 -10.04 -18.77 -2.17
CA MET A 13 -11.38 -18.82 -2.75
C MET A 13 -11.64 -17.64 -3.68
N THR A 14 -11.13 -16.46 -3.34
CA THR A 14 -11.25 -15.26 -4.17
C THR A 14 -10.48 -15.42 -5.47
N ARG A 15 -9.23 -15.93 -5.41
CA ARG A 15 -8.46 -16.29 -6.62
C ARG A 15 -9.14 -17.37 -7.47
N SER A 16 -9.90 -18.26 -6.83
CA SER A 16 -10.65 -19.31 -7.52
C SER A 16 -12.00 -18.84 -8.06
N GLY A 17 -12.32 -17.54 -7.98
CA GLY A 17 -13.56 -16.97 -8.49
C GLY A 17 -14.83 -17.42 -7.76
N LYS A 18 -14.72 -17.83 -6.49
CA LYS A 18 -15.87 -18.28 -5.71
C LYS A 18 -16.81 -17.11 -5.37
N PRO A 19 -18.13 -17.35 -5.34
CA PRO A 19 -19.10 -16.31 -5.01
C PRO A 19 -18.96 -15.86 -3.55
N GLU A 20 -19.27 -14.59 -3.29
CA GLU A 20 -19.10 -13.94 -1.98
C GLU A 20 -19.89 -14.63 -0.86
N GLU A 21 -21.07 -15.17 -1.18
CA GLU A 21 -21.90 -15.94 -0.24
C GLU A 21 -21.19 -17.23 0.22
N GLU A 22 -20.55 -17.95 -0.71
CA GLU A 22 -19.79 -19.17 -0.39
C GLU A 22 -18.57 -18.84 0.48
N ILE A 23 -17.87 -17.74 0.18
CA ILE A 23 -16.75 -17.25 1.01
C ILE A 23 -17.25 -16.91 2.41
N THR A 24 -18.39 -16.21 2.51
CA THR A 24 -18.98 -15.80 3.80
C THR A 24 -19.34 -16.98 4.68
N GLU A 25 -20.04 -17.99 4.15
CA GLU A 25 -20.40 -19.19 4.89
C GLU A 25 -19.17 -19.99 5.32
N ARG A 26 -18.14 -20.01 4.46
CA ARG A 26 -16.87 -20.64 4.79
C ARG A 26 -16.17 -19.92 5.95
N VAL A 27 -16.14 -18.59 5.95
CA VAL A 27 -15.57 -17.78 7.02
C VAL A 27 -16.32 -17.99 8.33
N LYS A 28 -17.67 -18.01 8.33
CA LYS A 28 -18.46 -18.33 9.54
C LYS A 28 -18.11 -19.69 10.12
N THR A 29 -17.90 -20.69 9.25
CA THR A 29 -17.48 -22.04 9.64
C THR A 29 -16.06 -22.08 10.23
N ILE A 30 -15.16 -21.22 9.75
CA ILE A 30 -13.80 -21.10 10.30
C ILE A 30 -13.86 -20.42 11.67
N LEU A 31 -14.58 -19.29 11.78
CA LEU A 31 -14.73 -18.53 13.01
C LEU A 31 -15.32 -19.36 14.15
N SER A 32 -16.30 -20.23 13.87
CA SER A 32 -16.88 -21.11 14.89
C SER A 32 -15.90 -22.15 15.45
N LYS A 33 -14.79 -22.41 14.75
CA LYS A 33 -13.75 -23.37 15.15
C LYS A 33 -12.55 -22.71 15.82
N VAL A 34 -12.42 -21.38 15.77
CA VAL A 34 -11.34 -20.67 16.45
C VAL A 34 -11.56 -20.73 17.96
N LYS A 35 -10.62 -21.31 18.68
CA LYS A 35 -10.64 -21.47 20.15
C LYS A 35 -9.67 -20.50 20.81
N GLN A 36 -9.94 -20.16 22.07
CA GLN A 36 -9.01 -19.38 22.87
C GLN A 36 -7.74 -20.20 23.16
N GLU A 37 -6.56 -19.58 23.17
CA GLU A 37 -5.29 -20.31 23.39
C GLU A 37 -5.23 -21.07 24.72
N ARG A 38 -5.96 -20.58 25.74
CA ARG A 38 -5.99 -21.15 27.10
C ARG A 38 -7.30 -21.85 27.45
N SER A 39 -8.21 -22.02 26.50
CA SER A 39 -9.53 -22.62 26.74
C SER A 39 -10.08 -23.32 25.52
N ILE A 40 -10.84 -24.40 25.72
CA ILE A 40 -11.53 -25.11 24.63
C ILE A 40 -12.73 -24.30 24.11
N GLN A 41 -13.11 -23.21 24.80
CA GLN A 41 -14.20 -22.35 24.38
C GLN A 41 -13.89 -21.63 23.05
N PRO A 42 -14.87 -21.57 22.13
CA PRO A 42 -14.71 -20.83 20.89
C PRO A 42 -14.64 -19.33 21.17
N VAL A 43 -13.74 -18.64 20.46
CA VAL A 43 -13.62 -17.17 20.49
C VAL A 43 -14.91 -16.52 19.98
N PHE A 44 -15.52 -17.14 18.96
CA PHE A 44 -16.77 -16.69 18.36
C PHE A 44 -17.88 -17.70 18.62
N THR A 45 -18.75 -17.42 19.60
CA THR A 45 -19.86 -18.33 19.92
C THR A 45 -20.93 -18.32 18.82
N PRO A 46 -21.71 -19.42 18.67
CA PRO A 46 -22.83 -19.44 17.73
C PRO A 46 -23.85 -18.32 17.98
N GLN A 47 -24.13 -17.97 19.25
CA GLN A 47 -25.04 -16.86 19.57
C GLN A 47 -24.48 -15.50 19.13
N PHE A 48 -23.15 -15.32 19.19
CA PHE A 48 -22.49 -14.13 18.68
C PHE A 48 -22.58 -14.07 17.14
N LEU A 49 -22.22 -15.17 16.46
CA LEU A 49 -22.25 -15.25 15.00
C LEU A 49 -23.66 -15.05 14.43
N ALA A 50 -24.69 -15.59 15.08
CA ALA A 50 -26.10 -15.43 14.66
C ALA A 50 -26.61 -13.99 14.77
N ARG A 51 -25.96 -13.13 15.56
CA ARG A 51 -26.32 -11.72 15.73
C ARG A 51 -25.56 -10.78 14.78
N LEU A 52 -24.64 -11.30 13.97
CA LEU A 52 -23.93 -10.51 12.97
C LEU A 52 -24.91 -10.08 11.87
N ARG A 53 -25.17 -8.77 11.76
CA ARG A 53 -26.05 -8.20 10.73
C ARG A 53 -25.49 -8.38 9.31
N ARG A 54 -24.17 -8.33 9.18
CA ARG A 54 -23.45 -8.47 7.91
C ARG A 54 -22.05 -8.99 8.17
N VAL A 55 -21.58 -9.89 7.32
CA VAL A 55 -20.17 -10.25 7.21
C VAL A 55 -19.66 -9.54 5.96
N ILE A 56 -18.59 -8.75 6.11
CA ILE A 56 -17.92 -8.08 5.00
C ILE A 56 -16.57 -8.76 4.86
N VAL A 57 -16.30 -9.32 3.69
CA VAL A 57 -15.04 -9.98 3.38
C VAL A 57 -14.19 -9.02 2.56
N PHE A 58 -12.98 -8.73 3.04
CA PHE A 58 -12.02 -7.92 2.28
C PHE A 58 -11.19 -8.85 1.41
N GLY A 59 -11.27 -8.66 0.09
CA GLY A 59 -10.43 -9.37 -0.86
C GLY A 59 -8.97 -8.90 -0.83
N PRO A 60 -8.06 -9.67 -1.44
CA PRO A 60 -6.68 -9.24 -1.63
C PRO A 60 -6.62 -7.99 -2.51
N LEU A 61 -5.61 -7.15 -2.27
CA LEU A 61 -5.37 -5.94 -3.05
C LEU A 61 -4.67 -6.28 -4.36
N ASP A 62 -5.36 -6.07 -5.47
CA ASP A 62 -4.80 -6.14 -6.81
C ASP A 62 -3.92 -4.90 -7.13
N GLU A 63 -3.26 -4.94 -8.28
CA GLU A 63 -2.36 -3.86 -8.71
C GLU A 63 -3.08 -2.53 -8.89
N ALA A 64 -4.29 -2.56 -9.43
CA ALA A 64 -5.11 -1.37 -9.62
C ALA A 64 -5.47 -0.71 -8.28
N ALA A 65 -5.84 -1.51 -7.28
CA ALA A 65 -6.09 -1.06 -5.92
C ALA A 65 -4.82 -0.50 -5.27
N MET A 66 -3.66 -1.16 -5.43
CA MET A 66 -2.38 -0.65 -4.93
C MET A 66 -2.00 0.70 -5.56
N THR A 67 -2.18 0.85 -6.87
CA THR A 67 -1.96 2.10 -7.60
C THR A 67 -2.93 3.19 -7.12
N GLY A 68 -4.20 2.85 -6.91
CA GLY A 68 -5.19 3.77 -6.33
C GLY A 68 -4.81 4.24 -4.92
N ILE A 69 -4.33 3.33 -4.07
CA ILE A 69 -3.83 3.66 -2.73
C ILE A 69 -2.61 4.60 -2.83
N ALA A 70 -1.68 4.34 -3.74
CA ALA A 70 -0.50 5.18 -3.98
C ALA A 70 -0.92 6.61 -4.36
N ARG A 71 -1.85 6.74 -5.32
CA ARG A 71 -2.39 8.02 -5.77
C ARG A 71 -3.03 8.80 -4.62
N VAL A 72 -3.88 8.16 -3.82
CA VAL A 72 -4.53 8.79 -2.67
C VAL A 72 -3.50 9.27 -1.65
N LYS A 73 -2.49 8.44 -1.34
CA LYS A 73 -1.46 8.79 -0.36
C LYS A 73 -0.56 9.94 -0.84
N LEU A 74 -0.16 9.94 -2.10
CA LEU A 74 0.64 11.02 -2.68
C LEU A 74 -0.16 12.32 -2.75
N THR A 75 -1.46 12.27 -3.09
CA THR A 75 -2.35 13.44 -3.03
C THR A 75 -2.47 14.00 -1.61
N GLN A 76 -2.59 13.13 -0.60
CA GLN A 76 -2.61 13.54 0.81
C GLN A 76 -1.30 14.21 1.21
N MET A 77 -0.16 13.65 0.81
CA MET A 77 1.16 14.21 1.06
C MET A 77 1.31 15.59 0.39
N GLN A 78 0.95 15.74 -0.89
CA GLN A 78 0.97 17.01 -1.62
C GLN A 78 0.16 18.09 -0.89
N ARG A 79 -1.06 17.76 -0.44
CA ARG A 79 -1.92 18.68 0.33
C ARG A 79 -1.27 19.07 1.66
N LEU A 80 -0.71 18.10 2.38
CA LEU A 80 -0.06 18.36 3.67
C LEU A 80 1.15 19.28 3.52
N TRP A 81 1.94 19.10 2.46
CA TRP A 81 3.09 19.96 2.17
C TRP A 81 2.66 21.37 1.79
N GLN A 82 1.62 21.50 0.97
CA GLN A 82 1.08 22.83 0.65
C GLN A 82 0.60 23.55 1.92
N GLN A 83 -0.07 22.83 2.83
CA GLN A 83 -0.61 23.42 4.06
C GLN A 83 0.45 23.76 5.11
N LYS A 84 1.46 22.88 5.29
CA LYS A 84 2.43 23.00 6.40
C LYS A 84 3.74 23.65 6.00
N ARG A 85 4.08 23.63 4.71
CA ARG A 85 5.37 24.09 4.18
C ARG A 85 5.22 25.12 3.07
N GLU A 86 3.99 25.43 2.65
CA GLU A 86 3.70 26.34 1.54
C GLU A 86 4.40 25.93 0.23
N LYS A 87 4.62 24.62 0.05
CA LYS A 87 5.29 24.06 -1.13
C LYS A 87 4.40 23.07 -1.85
N GLN A 88 4.25 23.26 -3.15
CA GLN A 88 3.58 22.32 -4.04
C GLN A 88 4.55 21.21 -4.44
N ILE A 89 4.16 19.94 -4.31
CA ILE A 89 4.94 18.84 -4.88
C ILE A 89 4.28 18.42 -6.19
N ALA A 90 5.00 18.48 -7.30
CA ALA A 90 4.58 17.89 -8.56
C ALA A 90 5.12 16.46 -8.65
N VAL A 91 4.21 15.48 -8.56
CA VAL A 91 4.52 14.05 -8.65
C VAL A 91 4.12 13.55 -10.03
N PRO A 92 5.03 12.95 -10.82
CA PRO A 92 4.71 12.41 -12.13
C PRO A 92 3.84 11.15 -12.00
N GLU A 93 2.95 10.92 -12.96
CA GLU A 93 2.03 9.77 -12.92
C GLU A 93 2.78 8.44 -13.02
N GLU A 94 3.90 8.42 -13.76
CA GLU A 94 4.78 7.28 -13.92
C GLU A 94 5.32 6.79 -12.58
N LEU A 95 5.63 7.71 -11.66
CA LEU A 95 6.06 7.36 -10.30
C LEU A 95 4.91 6.75 -9.47
N ILE A 96 3.68 7.23 -9.66
CA ILE A 96 2.49 6.68 -8.99
C ILE A 96 2.27 5.24 -9.46
N THR A 97 2.31 5.00 -10.77
CA THR A 97 2.19 3.67 -11.37
C THR A 97 3.31 2.74 -10.91
N HIS A 98 4.56 3.21 -10.91
CA HIS A 98 5.70 2.42 -10.45
C HIS A 98 5.56 2.02 -8.98
N ILE A 99 5.16 2.95 -8.10
CA ILE A 99 4.90 2.64 -6.68
C ILE A 99 3.77 1.61 -6.54
N GLY A 100 2.69 1.73 -7.33
CA GLY A 100 1.57 0.80 -7.34
C GLY A 100 1.98 -0.61 -7.74
N HIS A 101 2.68 -0.74 -8.87
CA HIS A 101 3.22 -2.00 -9.37
C HIS A 101 4.17 -2.64 -8.33
N ARG A 102 5.16 -1.87 -7.86
CA ARG A 102 6.14 -2.37 -6.89
C ARG A 102 5.51 -2.77 -5.56
N ALA A 103 4.51 -2.02 -5.10
CA ALA A 103 3.74 -2.36 -3.91
C ALA A 103 2.99 -3.69 -4.09
N HIS A 104 2.39 -3.90 -5.26
CA HIS A 104 1.69 -5.14 -5.56
C HIS A 104 2.64 -6.34 -5.59
N GLU A 105 3.77 -6.25 -6.30
CA GLU A 105 4.79 -7.30 -6.33
C GLU A 105 5.29 -7.67 -4.93
N LEU A 106 5.68 -6.68 -4.14
CA LEU A 106 6.20 -6.92 -2.79
C LEU A 106 5.11 -7.47 -1.86
N ASN A 107 3.86 -7.05 -2.03
CA ASN A 107 2.74 -7.63 -1.28
C ASN A 107 2.49 -9.09 -1.68
N GLN A 108 2.62 -9.44 -2.96
CA GLN A 108 2.54 -10.83 -3.42
C GLN A 108 3.69 -11.68 -2.82
N GLN A 109 4.92 -11.17 -2.82
CA GLN A 109 6.08 -11.82 -2.20
C GLN A 109 5.88 -12.04 -0.70
N ALA A 110 5.22 -11.10 -0.03
CA ALA A 110 4.85 -11.19 1.39
C ALA A 110 3.59 -12.05 1.66
N GLN A 111 3.02 -12.70 0.64
CA GLN A 111 1.77 -13.47 0.73
C GLN A 111 0.60 -12.64 1.30
N GLY A 112 0.46 -11.39 0.84
CA GLY A 112 -0.65 -10.51 1.19
C GLY A 112 -0.58 -9.87 2.57
N LYS A 113 0.42 -10.20 3.39
CA LYS A 113 0.50 -9.78 4.81
C LYS A 113 0.74 -8.29 5.02
N GLU A 114 1.34 -7.60 4.05
CA GLU A 114 1.64 -6.18 4.15
C GLU A 114 0.44 -5.31 3.74
N GLY A 115 -0.33 -5.78 2.76
CA GLY A 115 -1.43 -5.02 2.17
C GLY A 115 -0.99 -3.63 1.74
N GLY A 116 -1.87 -2.64 1.90
CA GLY A 116 -1.57 -1.25 1.53
C GLY A 116 -0.49 -0.57 2.39
N ARG A 117 0.00 -1.22 3.47
CA ARG A 117 1.07 -0.65 4.31
C ARG A 117 2.36 -0.44 3.51
N ILE A 118 2.64 -1.34 2.58
CA ILE A 118 3.86 -1.29 1.77
C ILE A 118 3.93 -0.05 0.89
N VAL A 119 2.79 0.47 0.44
CA VAL A 119 2.70 1.70 -0.35
C VAL A 119 3.26 2.87 0.44
N ARG A 120 2.89 3.00 1.72
CA ARG A 120 3.40 4.08 2.58
C ARG A 120 4.91 3.98 2.75
N LYS A 121 5.41 2.76 2.97
CA LYS A 121 6.85 2.50 3.09
C LYS A 121 7.59 2.94 1.82
N LEU A 122 7.10 2.54 0.64
CA LEU A 122 7.69 2.91 -0.64
C LEU A 122 7.66 4.43 -0.88
N ILE A 123 6.59 5.12 -0.51
CA ILE A 123 6.52 6.59 -0.62
C ILE A 123 7.60 7.25 0.26
N THR A 124 7.75 6.79 1.51
CA THR A 124 8.78 7.34 2.39
C THR A 124 10.18 7.06 1.83
N ASP A 125 10.45 5.82 1.44
CA ASP A 125 11.79 5.37 1.02
C ASP A 125 12.22 5.97 -0.33
N LEU A 126 11.32 5.99 -1.32
CA LEU A 126 11.62 6.46 -2.67
C LEU A 126 11.53 7.97 -2.80
N LEU A 127 10.63 8.62 -2.07
CA LEU A 127 10.27 10.02 -2.33
C LEU A 127 10.59 10.93 -1.14
N GLU A 128 10.07 10.67 0.06
CA GLU A 128 10.23 11.63 1.18
C GLU A 128 11.70 11.78 1.58
N ILE A 129 12.43 10.66 1.70
CA ILE A 129 13.86 10.67 2.04
C ILE A 129 14.66 11.41 0.96
N ARG A 130 14.37 11.18 -0.32
CA ARG A 130 15.07 11.83 -1.44
C ARG A 130 14.83 13.33 -1.48
N ILE A 131 13.60 13.79 -1.24
CA ILE A 131 13.34 15.23 -1.16
C ILE A 131 14.04 15.83 0.06
N GLN A 132 14.06 15.13 1.20
CA GLN A 132 14.77 15.62 2.39
C GLN A 132 16.28 15.74 2.18
N GLN A 133 16.89 14.78 1.49
CA GLN A 133 18.30 14.83 1.09
C GLN A 133 18.57 16.03 0.18
N ALA A 134 17.81 16.18 -0.91
CA ALA A 134 17.94 17.30 -1.83
C ALA A 134 17.72 18.67 -1.14
N ALA A 135 16.77 18.75 -0.21
CA ALA A 135 16.51 19.96 0.57
C ALA A 135 17.63 20.30 1.56
N THR A 136 18.40 19.30 2.00
CA THR A 136 19.57 19.50 2.86
C THR A 136 20.78 19.97 2.05
N GLU A 137 21.01 19.33 0.90
CA GLU A 137 22.13 19.65 -0.01
C GLU A 137 21.95 21.02 -0.67
N HIS A 138 20.72 21.35 -1.08
CA HIS A 138 20.38 22.60 -1.76
C HIS A 138 19.46 23.49 -0.91
N ALA A 139 19.86 23.75 0.33
CA ALA A 139 19.01 24.43 1.31
C ALA A 139 18.54 25.84 0.89
N ALA A 140 19.36 26.59 0.16
CA ALA A 140 18.98 27.92 -0.34
C ALA A 140 17.88 27.84 -1.40
N GLU A 141 18.05 26.95 -2.38
CA GLU A 141 17.07 26.70 -3.45
C GLU A 141 15.75 26.19 -2.88
N TYR A 142 15.81 25.24 -1.92
CA TYR A 142 14.62 24.73 -1.24
C TYR A 142 13.89 25.82 -0.45
N ARG A 143 14.58 26.76 0.20
CA ARG A 143 13.92 27.86 0.91
C ARG A 143 13.21 28.80 -0.05
N ALA A 144 13.85 29.13 -1.18
CA ALA A 144 13.33 30.08 -2.15
C ALA A 144 12.19 29.50 -3.02
N CYS A 145 12.08 28.18 -3.17
CA CYS A 145 11.12 27.58 -4.09
C CYS A 145 9.68 27.55 -3.55
N SER A 146 8.70 27.73 -4.45
CA SER A 146 7.28 27.46 -4.16
C SER A 146 6.86 26.03 -4.56
N ARG A 147 7.65 25.39 -5.44
CA ARG A 147 7.33 24.11 -6.08
C ARG A 147 8.53 23.15 -6.06
N VAL A 148 8.27 21.89 -5.71
CA VAL A 148 9.20 20.77 -5.77
C VAL A 148 8.75 19.86 -6.90
N GLU A 149 9.52 19.79 -7.98
CA GLU A 149 9.23 18.93 -9.11
C GLU A 149 10.03 17.64 -9.03
N LEU A 150 9.32 16.53 -9.19
CA LEU A 150 9.91 15.21 -9.25
C LEU A 150 9.94 14.77 -10.71
N ALA A 151 11.12 14.39 -11.20
CA ALA A 151 11.27 13.69 -12.45
C ALA A 151 11.64 12.24 -12.15
N PHE A 152 10.90 11.31 -12.75
CA PHE A 152 11.09 9.89 -12.56
C PHE A 152 11.40 9.24 -13.90
N SER A 153 12.46 8.43 -13.93
CA SER A 153 12.74 7.54 -15.05
C SER A 153 12.95 6.12 -14.54
N ASP A 154 12.13 5.21 -15.07
CA ASP A 154 12.34 3.78 -14.89
C ASP A 154 13.39 3.36 -15.92
N SER A 155 14.65 3.26 -15.50
CA SER A 155 15.67 2.65 -16.37
C SER A 155 15.43 1.14 -16.36
N PRO A 156 15.16 0.50 -17.51
CA PRO A 156 15.10 -0.96 -17.55
C PRO A 156 16.48 -1.52 -17.17
N PRO A 157 16.56 -2.74 -16.59
CA PRO A 157 17.83 -3.40 -16.38
C PRO A 157 18.52 -3.61 -17.74
N ASN A 158 19.58 -2.85 -17.99
CA ASN A 158 20.47 -3.10 -19.12
C ASN A 158 21.16 -4.44 -18.85
N GLU A 159 21.08 -5.38 -19.79
CA GLU A 159 21.62 -6.76 -19.69
C GLU A 159 23.15 -6.84 -19.45
N THR A 160 23.82 -5.70 -19.32
CA THR A 160 25.28 -5.61 -19.20
C THR A 160 25.78 -5.13 -17.84
N ASP A 161 24.90 -4.66 -16.94
CA ASP A 161 25.30 -4.22 -15.60
C ASP A 161 24.15 -4.42 -14.58
N GLU A 162 24.11 -5.58 -13.94
CA GLU A 162 23.13 -5.92 -12.88
C GLU A 162 23.21 -5.01 -11.64
N ALA A 163 24.20 -4.12 -11.56
CA ALA A 163 24.47 -3.31 -10.37
C ALA A 163 23.74 -1.95 -10.31
N GLN A 164 23.09 -1.47 -11.40
CA GLN A 164 22.61 -0.07 -11.45
C GLN A 164 21.21 0.15 -12.06
N ALA A 165 20.33 -0.85 -12.08
CA ALA A 165 18.91 -0.64 -12.40
C ALA A 165 18.13 -0.10 -11.19
N GLN A 166 18.52 1.08 -10.67
CA GLN A 166 17.74 1.76 -9.64
C GLN A 166 16.86 2.83 -10.29
N PRO A 167 15.58 2.94 -9.90
CA PRO A 167 14.74 4.03 -10.34
C PRO A 167 15.43 5.37 -10.03
N GLN A 168 15.60 6.21 -11.05
CA GLN A 168 16.18 7.54 -10.84
C GLN A 168 15.07 8.53 -10.55
N LEU A 169 15.04 9.02 -9.31
CA LEU A 169 14.21 10.14 -8.91
C LEU A 169 15.08 11.39 -8.80
N VAL A 170 14.83 12.36 -9.68
CA VAL A 170 15.49 13.66 -9.66
C VAL A 170 14.55 14.69 -9.03
N VAL A 171 15.03 15.39 -8.01
CA VAL A 171 14.30 16.46 -7.32
C VAL A 171 14.78 17.81 -7.84
N ARG A 172 13.85 18.66 -8.27
CA ARG A 172 14.13 20.03 -8.74
C ARG A 172 13.32 21.03 -7.96
N PHE A 173 13.95 22.12 -7.55
CA PHE A 173 13.29 23.23 -6.88
C PHE A 173 12.95 24.33 -7.89
N ARG A 174 11.68 24.72 -7.95
CA ARG A 174 11.12 25.70 -8.89
C ARG A 174 10.30 26.74 -8.15
N ASP A 175 10.24 27.93 -8.70
CA ASP A 175 9.37 29.01 -8.21
C ASP A 175 8.03 29.03 -8.95
#